data_AF-A0A8T3AK15-F1
#
_entry.id   AF-A0A8T3AK15-F1
#
_cell.length_a   1.000
_cell.length_b   1.000
_cell.length_c   1.000
_cell.angle_alpha   90.00
_cell.angle_beta   90.00
_cell.angle_gamma   90.00
#
_symmetry.space_group_name_H-M   'P 1'
#
loop_
_entity.id
_entity.type
_entity.pdbx_description
1 polymer ?
#
loop_
_entity_poly.entity_id
_entity_poly.type
_entity_poly.pdbx_seq_one_letter_code
_entity_poly.pdbx_strand_id
1 'polypeptide(L)'
;MAQSSVSSQIGEPTEAMTEGSTIPTSLKFMISNIRNMIPTQLTSENYSIWKSQIIKLLKANGFLQFLLPNACPPEKDTQTDEGKIVENPQYA
;
A
#
# COMPACT_ATOMS: atom_id res chain seq x y z
N MET A 1 52.06 1.84 -4.89
CA MET A 1 50.65 1.98 -5.33
C MET A 1 49.81 1.07 -4.45
N ALA A 2 49.03 1.60 -3.52
CA ALA A 2 48.09 0.82 -2.70
C ALA A 2 46.69 1.37 -2.96
N GLN A 3 45.84 0.57 -3.61
CA GLN A 3 44.43 0.91 -3.82
C GLN A 3 43.64 0.44 -2.61
N SER A 4 43.00 1.38 -1.92
CA SER A 4 42.06 1.07 -0.83
C SER A 4 40.66 0.99 -1.42
N SER A 5 40.05 -0.19 -1.30
CA SER A 5 38.66 -0.45 -1.69
C SER A 5 37.69 0.43 -0.90
N VAL A 6 36.82 1.12 -1.63
CA VAL A 6 35.63 1.79 -1.07
C VAL A 6 34.58 0.72 -0.78
N SER A 7 34.34 0.45 0.50
CA SER A 7 33.18 -0.31 0.96
C SER A 7 32.06 0.69 1.24
N SER A 8 31.16 0.87 0.28
CA SER A 8 29.95 1.66 0.49
C SER A 8 29.01 0.86 1.38
N GLN A 9 28.93 1.26 2.65
CA GLN A 9 27.89 0.81 3.57
C GLN A 9 26.53 1.20 2.99
N ILE A 10 25.76 0.20 2.60
CA ILE A 10 24.36 0.36 2.21
C ILE A 10 23.60 0.55 3.52
N GLY A 11 23.34 1.82 3.87
CA GLY A 11 22.42 2.14 4.95
C GLY A 11 21.02 1.70 4.54
N GLU A 12 20.45 0.74 5.25
CA GLU A 12 19.02 0.48 5.24
C GLU A 12 18.30 1.77 5.66
N PRO A 13 17.44 2.37 4.81
CA PRO A 13 16.52 3.37 5.31
C PRO A 13 15.45 2.63 6.12
N THR A 14 15.62 2.66 7.44
CA THR A 14 14.50 2.51 8.38
C THR A 14 13.60 3.74 8.16
N GLU A 15 12.65 3.64 7.23
CA GLU A 15 11.60 4.64 7.10
C GLU A 15 10.62 4.49 8.26
N ALA A 16 10.87 5.32 9.27
CA ALA A 16 9.97 5.60 10.36
C ALA A 16 8.64 6.17 9.84
N MET A 17 7.59 5.78 10.56
CA MET A 17 6.19 6.09 10.35
C MET A 17 5.94 7.60 10.52
N THR A 18 5.41 8.30 9.50
CA THR A 18 4.54 9.47 9.67
C THR A 18 3.86 9.89 8.34
N GLU A 19 2.55 9.66 8.27
CA GLU A 19 1.50 10.61 7.86
C GLU A 19 1.78 11.56 6.67
N GLY A 20 1.63 11.00 5.47
CA GLY A 20 1.57 11.72 4.22
C GLY A 20 1.70 10.69 3.12
N SER A 21 0.56 10.15 2.65
CA SER A 21 0.44 8.96 1.80
C SER A 21 1.37 8.99 0.58
N THR A 22 2.63 8.63 0.81
CA THR A 22 3.67 8.63 -0.21
C THR A 22 3.46 7.36 -1.01
N ILE A 23 2.81 7.51 -2.16
CA ILE A 23 2.49 6.41 -3.06
C ILE A 23 3.80 5.69 -3.43
N PRO A 24 3.97 4.40 -3.06
CA PRO A 24 5.18 3.66 -3.35
C PRO A 24 5.50 3.64 -4.85
N THR A 25 6.78 3.75 -5.20
CA THR A 25 7.23 3.69 -6.60
C THR A 25 6.81 2.40 -7.29
N SER A 26 6.80 1.28 -6.55
CA SER A 26 6.30 -0.02 -7.02
C SER A 26 4.84 0.03 -7.44
N LEU A 27 3.98 0.68 -6.65
CA LEU A 27 2.57 0.88 -6.99
C LEU A 27 2.42 1.77 -8.24
N LYS A 28 3.18 2.88 -8.33
CA LYS A 28 3.17 3.73 -9.54
C LYS A 28 3.54 2.94 -10.79
N PHE A 29 4.58 2.11 -10.70
CA PHE A 29 5.01 1.26 -11.81
C PHE A 29 3.91 0.25 -12.18
N MET A 30 3.30 -0.39 -11.20
CA MET A 30 2.26 -1.38 -11.42
C MET A 30 1.03 -0.79 -12.10
N ILE A 31 0.55 0.37 -11.62
CA ILE A 31 -0.58 1.08 -12.23
C ILE A 31 -0.24 1.54 -13.65
N SER A 32 0.96 2.06 -13.87
CA SER A 32 1.43 2.47 -15.21
C SER A 32 1.49 1.30 -16.20
N ASN A 33 1.67 0.08 -15.70
CA ASN A 33 1.81 -1.14 -16.51
C ASN A 33 0.60 -2.08 -16.42
N ILE A 34 -0.52 -1.63 -15.85
CA ILE A 34 -1.65 -2.51 -15.52
C ILE A 34 -2.23 -3.24 -16.75
N ARG A 35 -2.15 -2.61 -17.92
CA ARG A 35 -2.58 -3.20 -19.20
C ARG A 35 -1.75 -4.42 -19.62
N ASN A 36 -0.48 -4.47 -19.23
CA ASN A 36 0.41 -5.61 -19.51
C ASN A 36 0.26 -6.74 -18.48
N MET A 37 -0.20 -6.41 -17.28
CA MET A 37 -0.33 -7.36 -16.18
C MET A 37 -1.67 -8.11 -16.20
N ILE A 38 -2.67 -7.56 -16.87
CA ILE A 38 -4.01 -8.15 -16.95
C ILE A 38 -4.24 -8.67 -18.37
N PRO A 39 -4.45 -9.98 -18.55
CA PRO A 39 -4.64 -10.57 -19.88
C PRO A 39 -5.96 -10.14 -20.54
N THR A 40 -6.92 -9.68 -19.74
CA THR A 40 -8.23 -9.20 -20.22
C THR A 40 -8.17 -7.71 -20.55
N GLN A 41 -8.38 -7.36 -21.82
CA GLN A 41 -8.54 -5.95 -22.21
C GLN A 41 -9.91 -5.41 -21.79
N LEU A 42 -9.98 -4.15 -21.35
CA LEU A 42 -11.23 -3.53 -20.93
C LEU A 42 -12.16 -3.27 -22.13
N THR A 43 -13.37 -3.80 -22.06
CA THR A 43 -14.49 -3.52 -22.98
C THR A 43 -15.76 -3.19 -22.19
N SER A 44 -16.78 -2.65 -22.86
CA SER A 44 -18.07 -2.29 -22.24
C SER A 44 -18.78 -3.47 -21.58
N GLU A 45 -18.54 -4.69 -22.06
CA GLU A 45 -19.22 -5.91 -21.59
C GLU A 45 -18.45 -6.64 -20.48
N ASN A 46 -17.14 -6.37 -20.33
CA ASN A 46 -16.28 -7.16 -19.45
C ASN A 46 -15.75 -6.40 -18.23
N TYR A 47 -16.24 -5.18 -17.99
CA TYR A 47 -15.79 -4.33 -16.88
C TYR A 47 -15.75 -5.07 -15.54
N SER A 48 -16.76 -5.88 -15.22
CA SER A 48 -16.83 -6.65 -13.98
C SER A 48 -15.66 -7.64 -13.83
N ILE A 49 -15.30 -8.34 -14.92
CA ILE A 49 -14.19 -9.29 -14.95
C ILE A 49 -12.87 -8.53 -14.86
N TRP A 50 -12.71 -7.48 -15.67
CA TRP A 50 -11.53 -6.62 -15.67
C TRP A 50 -11.25 -6.02 -14.29
N LYS A 51 -12.27 -5.46 -13.64
CA LYS A 51 -12.21 -4.90 -12.29
C LYS A 51 -11.81 -5.97 -11.26
N SER A 52 -12.37 -7.18 -11.34
CA SER A 52 -12.00 -8.29 -10.44
C SER A 52 -10.52 -8.63 -10.53
N GLN A 53 -9.96 -8.66 -11.75
CA GLN A 53 -8.54 -8.94 -11.97
C GLN A 53 -7.64 -7.84 -11.39
N ILE A 54 -8.02 -6.57 -11.53
CA ILE A 54 -7.30 -5.44 -10.90
C ILE A 54 -7.27 -5.59 -9.38
N ILE A 55 -8.42 -5.88 -8.78
CA ILE A 55 -8.53 -6.02 -7.32
C ILE A 55 -7.67 -7.18 -6.84
N LYS A 56 -7.70 -8.33 -7.53
CA LYS A 56 -6.86 -9.49 -7.22
C LYS A 56 -5.37 -9.15 -7.33
N LEU A 57 -4.98 -8.44 -8.38
CA LEU A 57 -3.60 -8.01 -8.57
C LEU A 57 -3.14 -7.10 -7.42
N LEU A 58 -3.91 -6.06 -7.09
CA LEU A 58 -3.58 -5.14 -6.01
C LEU A 58 -3.55 -5.85 -4.65
N LYS A 59 -4.51 -6.75 -4.38
CA LYS A 59 -4.55 -7.55 -3.15
C LYS A 59 -3.34 -8.48 -3.02
N ALA A 60 -2.97 -9.19 -4.08
CA ALA A 60 -1.82 -10.09 -4.08
C ALA A 60 -0.49 -9.34 -3.84
N ASN A 61 -0.41 -8.07 -4.22
CA ASN A 61 0.76 -7.23 -4.02
C ASN A 61 0.71 -6.35 -2.76
N GLY A 62 -0.31 -6.52 -1.89
CA GLY A 62 -0.44 -5.74 -0.66
C GLY A 62 -0.86 -4.27 -0.87
N PHE A 63 -1.28 -3.91 -2.09
CA PHE A 63 -1.64 -2.53 -2.43
C PHE A 63 -3.14 -2.22 -2.33
N LEU A 64 -3.94 -3.14 -1.80
CA LEU A 64 -5.39 -2.95 -1.69
C LEU A 64 -5.76 -1.74 -0.82
N GLN A 65 -4.94 -1.43 0.20
CA GLN A 65 -5.10 -0.26 1.06
C GLN A 65 -5.08 1.07 0.29
N PHE A 66 -4.44 1.12 -0.88
CA PHE A 66 -4.40 2.35 -1.71
C PHE A 66 -5.68 2.55 -2.53
N LEU A 67 -6.55 1.54 -2.66
CA LEU A 67 -7.88 1.68 -3.27
C LEU A 67 -8.97 2.05 -2.26
N LEU A 68 -8.72 1.78 -0.98
CA LEU A 68 -9.70 1.96 0.08
C LEU A 68 -9.31 3.20 0.89
N PRO A 69 -9.92 4.37 0.65
CA PRO A 69 -9.56 5.60 1.36
C PRO A 69 -9.71 5.53 2.89
N ASN A 70 -10.37 4.49 3.43
CA ASN A 70 -10.68 4.32 4.86
C ASN A 70 -10.34 2.93 5.43
N ALA A 71 -9.46 2.13 4.81
CA ALA A 71 -9.16 0.78 5.33
C ALA A 71 -8.03 0.73 6.37
N CYS A 72 -7.83 1.80 7.15
CA CYS A 72 -7.33 1.57 8.50
C CYS A 72 -8.57 1.20 9.32
N PRO A 73 -8.72 -0.06 9.80
CA PRO A 73 -9.69 -0.29 10.86
C PRO A 73 -9.36 0.70 11.97
N PRO A 74 -10.35 1.47 12.46
CA PRO A 74 -10.06 2.45 13.48
C PRO A 74 -9.48 1.70 14.69
N GLU A 75 -8.45 2.24 15.33
CA GLU A 75 -7.76 1.56 16.42
C GLU A 75 -8.80 1.08 17.43
N LYS A 76 -8.72 -0.20 17.82
CA LYS A 76 -9.65 -0.86 18.75
C LYS A 76 -9.76 -0.13 20.10
N ASP A 77 -8.75 0.65 20.43
CA ASP A 77 -8.54 1.35 21.68
C ASP A 77 -8.39 2.85 21.35
N THR A 78 -9.36 3.69 21.73
CA THR A 78 -9.19 5.15 21.66
C THR A 78 -8.78 5.67 23.04
N GLN A 79 -7.64 6.36 23.11
CA GLN A 79 -7.21 7.01 24.34
C GLN A 79 -7.96 8.34 24.46
N THR A 80 -8.89 8.42 25.41
CA THR A 80 -9.53 9.69 25.76
C THR A 80 -8.53 10.53 26.56
N ASP A 81 -8.62 11.86 26.50
CA ASP A 81 -7.73 12.86 27.15
C ASP A 81 -7.49 12.61 28.66
N GLU A 82 -8.32 11.78 29.29
CA GLU A 82 -8.26 11.37 30.69
C GLU A 82 -7.41 10.09 30.95
N GLY A 83 -6.59 9.65 29.98
CA GLY A 83 -5.69 8.49 30.12
C GLY A 83 -6.39 7.13 30.20
N LYS A 84 -7.70 7.09 29.91
CA LYS A 84 -8.51 5.87 29.94
C LYS A 84 -8.64 5.29 28.53
N ILE A 85 -8.27 4.02 28.39
CA ILE A 85 -8.44 3.23 27.17
C ILE A 85 -9.91 2.80 27.10
N VAL A 86 -10.62 3.20 26.04
CA VAL A 86 -12.01 2.78 25.79
C VAL A 86 -12.11 2.05 24.45
N GLU A 87 -12.94 1.00 24.41
CA GLU A 87 -13.20 0.24 23.18
C GLU A 87 -13.88 1.12 22.14
N ASN A 88 -13.38 1.06 20.91
CA ASN A 88 -13.84 1.90 19.82
C ASN A 88 -15.20 1.42 19.26
N PRO A 89 -16.29 2.20 19.40
CA PRO A 89 -17.61 1.81 18.92
C PRO A 89 -17.78 1.82 17.40
N GLN A 90 -16.76 2.27 16.65
CA GLN A 90 -16.74 2.22 15.18
C GLN A 90 -16.05 0.95 14.64
N TYR A 91 -15.62 0.02 15.51
CA TYR A 91 -15.02 -1.27 15.15
C TYR A 91 -16.07 -2.35 14.80
N ALA A 92 -17.18 -1.99 14.15
CA ALA A 92 -18.26 -2.92 13.77
C ALA A 92 -18.16 -3.41 12.33
#